data_AF-A0A353TE43-F1
#
_entry.id   AF-A0A353TE43-F1
#
_cell.length_a   1.000
_cell.length_b   1.000
_cell.length_c   1.000
_cell.angle_alpha   90.00
_cell.angle_beta   90.00
_cell.angle_gamma   90.00
#
_symmetry.space_group_name_H-M   'P 1'
#
loop_
_entity.id
_entity.type
_entity.pdbx_description
1 polymer ?
#
loop_
_entity_poly.entity_id
_entity_poly.type
_entity_poly.pdbx_seq_one_letter_code
_entity_poly.pdbx_strand_id
1 'polypeptide(L)'
;MNTGNVKNIVTIVIVAILSSVITLFGYNTVTKNNSKGILNSSGSLRQSEYADSFDQDKNVRLANLTTQQGYPDFTEAAAKSVNGVVHVKVKSVSQQQYMNPFDFFFGFGERNTQPREQIGFGSGVIISKDGYIITNNHVVEGATEVTVSLNDNREMTAKVIGADPQTDIALIKIE
;
A
#
# COMPACT_ATOMS: atom_id res chain seq x y z
N MET A 1 -63.07 6.97 3.30
CA MET A 1 -61.66 6.79 3.71
C MET A 1 -60.98 5.87 2.69
N ASN A 2 -59.93 6.35 2.02
CA ASN A 2 -59.28 5.66 0.90
C ASN A 2 -58.24 4.65 1.42
N THR A 3 -58.60 3.37 1.46
CA THR A 3 -57.81 2.29 2.09
C THR A 3 -56.69 1.73 1.21
N GLY A 4 -56.54 2.21 -0.03
CA GLY A 4 -55.51 1.75 -0.97
C GLY A 4 -54.08 2.13 -0.57
N ASN A 5 -53.87 3.36 -0.08
CA ASN A 5 -52.53 3.85 0.28
C ASN A 5 -51.98 3.23 1.57
N VAL A 6 -52.86 2.91 2.53
CA VAL A 6 -52.45 2.28 3.81
C VAL A 6 -51.97 0.85 3.59
N LYS A 7 -52.60 0.10 2.67
CA LYS A 7 -52.18 -1.27 2.34
C LYS A 7 -50.76 -1.30 1.75
N ASN A 8 -50.43 -0.38 0.84
CA ASN A 8 -49.09 -0.32 0.23
C ASN A 8 -48.00 0.06 1.24
N ILE A 9 -48.27 0.98 2.17
CA ILE A 9 -47.33 1.36 3.23
C ILE A 9 -47.08 0.17 4.17
N VAL A 10 -48.13 -0.55 4.56
CA VAL A 10 -48.00 -1.74 5.42
C VAL A 10 -47.16 -2.82 4.74
N THR A 11 -47.33 -3.05 3.44
CA THR A 11 -46.50 -4.01 2.69
C THR A 11 -45.03 -3.60 2.67
N ILE A 12 -44.71 -2.32 2.46
CA ILE A 12 -43.33 -1.82 2.45
C ILE A 12 -42.67 -2.01 3.82
N VAL A 13 -43.39 -1.70 4.90
CA VAL A 13 -42.87 -1.85 6.27
C VAL A 13 -42.60 -3.33 6.61
N ILE A 14 -43.49 -4.24 6.19
CA ILE A 14 -43.30 -5.69 6.40
C ILE A 14 -42.05 -6.18 5.66
N VAL A 15 -41.86 -5.77 4.39
CA VAL A 15 -40.69 -6.16 3.59
C VAL A 15 -39.39 -5.64 4.22
N ALA A 16 -39.38 -4.41 4.74
CA ALA A 16 -38.22 -3.83 5.42
C ALA A 16 -37.86 -4.54 6.73
N ILE A 17 -38.85 -4.96 7.50
CA ILE A 17 -38.61 -5.72 8.74
C ILE A 17 -38.06 -7.11 8.41
N LEU A 18 -38.64 -7.79 7.42
CA LEU A 18 -38.20 -9.13 7.00
C LEU A 18 -36.74 -9.13 6.51
N SER A 19 -36.34 -8.15 5.71
CA SER A 19 -34.95 -8.06 5.22
C SER A 19 -33.94 -7.82 6.35
N SER A 20 -34.29 -7.00 7.35
CA SER A 20 -33.46 -6.77 8.54
C SER A 20 -33.25 -8.05 9.35
N VAL A 21 -34.30 -8.84 9.56
CA VAL A 21 -34.24 -10.10 10.33
C VAL A 21 -33.37 -11.14 9.61
N ILE A 22 -33.54 -11.28 8.30
CA ILE A 22 -32.72 -12.18 7.47
C ILE A 22 -31.24 -11.81 7.53
N THR A 23 -30.93 -10.50 7.47
CA THR A 23 -29.56 -9.99 7.50
C THR A 23 -28.87 -10.26 8.85
N LEU A 24 -29.56 -9.99 9.96
CA LEU A 24 -29.05 -10.28 11.31
C LEU A 24 -28.80 -11.80 11.51
N PHE A 25 -29.73 -12.63 11.04
CA PHE A 25 -29.63 -14.08 11.19
C PHE A 25 -28.47 -14.66 10.36
N GLY A 26 -28.33 -14.20 9.11
CA GLY A 26 -27.21 -14.56 8.24
C GLY A 26 -25.85 -14.15 8.83
N TYR A 27 -25.76 -12.95 9.41
CA TYR A 27 -24.52 -12.49 10.03
C TYR A 27 -24.11 -13.37 11.23
N ASN A 28 -25.04 -13.72 12.11
CA ASN A 28 -24.75 -14.56 13.29
C ASN A 28 -24.38 -16.00 12.91
N THR A 29 -25.02 -16.59 11.90
CA THR A 29 -24.71 -17.97 11.47
C THR A 29 -23.32 -18.08 10.83
N VAL A 30 -22.90 -17.08 10.05
CA VAL A 30 -21.60 -17.07 9.37
C VAL A 30 -20.45 -16.80 10.35
N THR A 31 -20.67 -15.91 11.33
CA THR A 31 -19.62 -15.55 12.30
C THR A 31 -19.42 -16.61 13.39
N LYS A 32 -20.48 -17.34 13.78
CA LYS A 32 -20.39 -18.38 14.82
C LYS A 32 -19.65 -19.65 14.39
N ASN A 33 -19.58 -19.94 13.08
CA ASN A 33 -18.85 -21.10 12.54
C ASN A 33 -17.35 -20.87 12.37
N ASN A 34 -16.85 -19.63 12.47
CA ASN A 34 -15.43 -19.31 12.28
C ASN A 34 -14.60 -19.30 13.59
N SER A 35 -15.21 -19.58 14.75
CA SER A 35 -14.52 -19.50 16.06
C SER A 35 -14.10 -20.84 16.66
N LYS A 36 -14.14 -21.94 15.89
CA LYS A 36 -13.70 -23.27 16.35
C LYS A 36 -12.68 -23.88 15.40
N GLY A 37 -11.42 -23.52 15.61
CA GLY A 37 -10.32 -24.20 14.91
C GLY A 37 -9.01 -23.45 14.91
N ILE A 38 -8.43 -23.17 16.09
CA ILE A 38 -6.98 -23.01 16.19
C ILE A 38 -6.48 -24.00 17.23
N LEU A 39 -5.89 -25.06 16.71
CA LEU A 39 -5.25 -26.15 17.42
C LEU A 39 -3.99 -25.65 18.14
N ASN A 40 -3.84 -26.03 19.40
CA ASN A 40 -2.56 -26.00 20.10
C ASN A 40 -1.66 -27.07 19.50
N SER A 41 -0.73 -26.68 18.63
CA SER A 41 0.37 -27.52 18.20
C SER A 41 1.65 -27.03 18.88
N SER A 42 1.94 -27.62 20.04
CA SER A 42 3.29 -27.66 20.59
C SER A 42 4.14 -28.55 19.67
N GLY A 43 4.78 -27.92 18.67
CA GLY A 43 5.64 -28.58 17.69
C GLY A 43 6.95 -27.81 17.54
N SER A 44 7.67 -27.63 18.64
CA SER A 44 9.09 -27.27 18.58
C SER A 44 9.91 -28.54 18.29
N LEU A 45 11.00 -28.37 17.52
CA LEU A 45 12.11 -29.32 17.27
C LEU A 45 12.03 -30.17 15.98
N ARG A 46 12.12 -29.57 14.78
CA ARG A 46 12.64 -30.23 13.54
C ARG A 46 13.28 -29.27 12.50
N GLN A 47 13.78 -28.10 12.92
CA GLN A 47 14.37 -27.13 11.97
C GLN A 47 15.91 -27.18 11.89
N SER A 48 16.59 -27.90 12.79
CA SER A 48 18.07 -27.87 12.87
C SER A 48 18.77 -28.70 11.79
N GLU A 49 18.15 -29.74 11.21
CA GLU A 49 18.84 -30.63 10.28
C GLU A 49 19.06 -30.06 8.86
N TYR A 50 18.28 -29.05 8.44
CA TYR A 50 18.44 -28.46 7.11
C TYR A 50 19.63 -27.48 7.03
N ALA A 51 19.90 -26.77 8.12
CA ALA A 51 20.99 -25.79 8.18
C ALA A 51 22.38 -26.44 8.18
N ASP A 52 22.51 -27.65 8.75
CA ASP A 52 23.78 -28.39 8.82
C ASP A 52 24.15 -29.12 7.50
N SER A 53 23.26 -29.10 6.50
CA SER A 53 23.50 -29.75 5.19
C SER A 53 24.40 -28.94 4.24
N PHE A 54 24.72 -27.70 4.61
CA PHE A 54 25.64 -26.86 3.87
C PHE A 54 27.02 -26.97 4.51
N ASP A 55 27.89 -27.78 3.90
CA ASP A 55 29.30 -27.96 4.29
C ASP A 55 30.06 -26.66 3.98
N GLN A 56 29.89 -25.66 4.85
CA GLN A 56 30.29 -24.28 4.61
C GLN A 56 31.81 -24.12 4.81
N ASP A 57 32.49 -23.70 3.76
CA ASP A 57 33.94 -23.50 3.71
C ASP A 57 34.41 -22.58 4.85
N LYS A 58 35.35 -23.06 5.68
CA LYS A 58 35.80 -22.41 6.93
C LYS A 58 36.43 -21.04 6.73
N ASN A 59 36.72 -20.66 5.48
CA ASN A 59 37.33 -19.40 5.10
C ASN A 59 36.32 -18.32 4.66
N VAL A 60 35.01 -18.61 4.66
CA VAL A 60 33.98 -17.60 4.37
C VAL A 60 33.61 -16.87 5.67
N ARG A 61 34.06 -15.63 5.82
CA ARG A 61 33.55 -14.73 6.87
C ARG A 61 32.20 -14.17 6.45
N LEU A 62 31.12 -14.82 6.85
CA LEU A 62 29.78 -14.25 6.80
C LEU A 62 29.75 -13.04 7.73
N ALA A 63 29.32 -11.88 7.23
CA ALA A 63 29.22 -10.65 8.01
C ALA A 63 28.16 -10.69 9.13
N ASN A 64 27.56 -11.85 9.43
CA ASN A 64 26.37 -11.93 10.26
C ASN A 64 26.21 -13.23 11.07
N LEU A 65 27.19 -13.58 11.91
CA LEU A 65 27.08 -14.69 12.87
C LEU A 65 27.51 -14.26 14.28
N THR A 66 26.92 -13.17 14.79
CA THR A 66 27.13 -12.73 16.18
C THR A 66 25.82 -12.59 16.93
N THR A 67 25.06 -13.67 17.05
CA THR A 67 24.22 -13.88 18.23
C THR A 67 24.32 -15.34 18.61
N GLN A 68 24.49 -15.63 19.91
CA GLN A 68 24.57 -16.99 20.46
C GLN A 68 23.28 -17.84 20.24
N GLN A 69 22.34 -17.39 19.40
CA GLN A 69 21.06 -18.03 19.10
C GLN A 69 20.70 -18.11 17.61
N GLY A 70 21.66 -17.90 16.69
CA GLY A 70 21.51 -18.34 15.30
C GLY A 70 20.58 -17.52 14.40
N TYR A 71 20.27 -16.27 14.75
CA TYR A 71 19.61 -15.34 13.83
C TYR A 71 20.55 -14.22 13.38
N PRO A 72 20.54 -13.85 12.08
CA PRO A 72 21.27 -12.70 11.58
C PRO A 72 20.77 -11.41 12.26
N ASP A 73 21.68 -10.63 12.81
CA ASP A 73 21.42 -9.28 13.32
C ASP A 73 21.56 -8.27 12.17
N PHE A 74 20.48 -7.56 11.86
CA PHE A 74 20.45 -6.54 10.80
C PHE A 74 20.54 -5.11 11.36
N THR A 75 20.63 -4.93 12.67
CA THR A 75 20.64 -3.61 13.30
C THR A 75 21.81 -2.78 12.81
N GLU A 76 23.01 -3.36 12.70
CA GLU A 76 24.19 -2.64 12.18
C GLU A 76 24.02 -2.24 10.71
N ALA A 77 23.57 -3.17 9.86
CA ALA A 77 23.37 -2.91 8.44
C ALA A 77 22.27 -1.87 8.19
N ALA A 78 21.17 -1.95 8.94
CA ALA A 78 20.09 -0.98 8.89
C ALA A 78 20.56 0.40 9.38
N ALA A 79 21.28 0.47 10.50
CA ALA A 79 21.82 1.72 11.03
C ALA A 79 22.76 2.42 10.03
N LYS A 80 23.54 1.66 9.27
CA LYS A 80 24.42 2.20 8.21
C LYS A 80 23.67 2.64 6.96
N SER A 81 22.53 2.04 6.64
CA SER A 81 21.82 2.24 5.36
C SER A 81 20.63 3.20 5.45
N VAL A 82 20.04 3.38 6.64
CA VAL A 82 18.79 4.13 6.82
C VAL A 82 18.88 5.59 6.34
N ASN A 83 20.03 6.23 6.48
CA ASN A 83 20.23 7.62 6.02
C ASN A 83 20.41 7.74 4.51
N GLY A 84 20.65 6.63 3.80
CA GLY A 84 20.76 6.59 2.35
C GLY A 84 19.42 6.37 1.64
N VAL A 85 18.37 6.00 2.38
CA VAL A 85 17.03 5.75 1.81
C VAL A 85 16.14 6.95 2.08
N VAL A 86 15.37 7.36 1.08
CA VAL A 86 14.47 8.51 1.14
C VAL A 86 13.05 8.13 0.72
N HIS A 87 12.09 8.90 1.19
CA HIS A 87 10.71 8.80 0.76
C HIS A 87 10.46 9.75 -0.41
N VAL A 88 9.83 9.26 -1.48
CA VAL A 88 9.52 10.04 -2.68
C VAL A 88 8.02 10.23 -2.75
N LYS A 89 7.56 11.48 -2.63
CA LYS A 89 6.17 11.89 -2.80
C LYS A 89 6.04 12.58 -4.16
N VAL A 90 5.09 12.14 -4.97
CA VAL A 90 4.82 12.75 -6.27
C VAL A 90 3.41 13.30 -6.30
N LYS A 91 3.23 14.44 -6.97
CA LYS A 91 1.92 14.94 -7.36
C LYS A 91 1.82 14.89 -8.87
N SER A 92 0.72 14.37 -9.37
CA SER A 92 0.36 14.35 -10.78
C SER A 92 -1.03 14.97 -10.94
N VAL A 93 -1.27 15.62 -12.06
CA VAL A 93 -2.59 16.18 -12.37
C VAL A 93 -3.22 15.31 -13.45
N SER A 94 -4.29 14.60 -13.09
CA SER A 94 -5.06 13.81 -14.05
C SER A 94 -6.42 14.46 -14.31
N GLN A 95 -6.81 14.52 -15.59
CA GLN A 95 -8.15 14.95 -15.98
C GLN A 95 -9.07 13.74 -15.91
N GLN A 96 -9.75 13.60 -14.77
CA GLN A 96 -10.74 12.54 -14.60
C GLN A 96 -12.11 13.05 -14.99
N GLN A 97 -12.68 12.47 -16.06
CA GLN A 97 -14.08 12.71 -16.42
C GLN A 97 -14.98 12.10 -15.33
N TYR A 98 -15.49 12.96 -14.46
CA TYR A 98 -16.45 12.57 -13.46
C TYR A 98 -17.84 12.58 -14.10
N MET A 99 -18.38 11.39 -14.39
CA MET A 99 -19.80 11.26 -14.73
C MET A 99 -20.59 11.20 -13.42
N ASN A 100 -21.37 12.24 -13.12
CA ASN A 100 -22.34 12.16 -12.04
C ASN A 100 -23.39 11.09 -12.38
N PRO A 101 -23.70 10.15 -11.47
CA PRO A 101 -24.78 9.18 -11.68
C PRO A 101 -26.16 9.85 -11.81
N PHE A 102 -26.32 11.05 -11.24
CA PHE A 102 -27.51 11.88 -11.39
C PHE A 102 -27.63 12.45 -12.82
N ASP A 103 -26.52 12.85 -13.43
CA ASP A 103 -26.50 13.38 -14.81
C ASP A 103 -26.86 12.31 -15.85
N PHE A 104 -26.46 11.06 -15.61
CA PHE A 104 -26.88 9.91 -16.41
C PHE A 104 -28.39 9.67 -16.35
N PHE A 105 -29.03 10.00 -15.23
CA PHE A 105 -30.45 9.72 -14.98
C PHE A 105 -31.38 10.85 -15.45
N PHE A 106 -30.93 12.10 -15.42
CA PHE A 106 -31.76 13.26 -15.72
C PHE A 106 -31.40 14.01 -17.01
N GLY A 107 -30.30 13.66 -17.68
CA GLY A 107 -29.99 14.19 -19.02
C GLY A 107 -29.56 15.66 -19.08
N PHE A 108 -29.32 16.31 -17.93
CA PHE A 108 -28.91 17.71 -17.81
C PHE A 108 -27.41 17.90 -17.52
N GLY A 109 -26.59 16.87 -17.71
CA GLY A 109 -25.19 16.88 -17.31
C GLY A 109 -24.28 17.65 -18.26
N GLU A 110 -23.91 18.86 -17.85
CA GLU A 110 -22.77 19.57 -18.41
C GLU A 110 -21.50 18.75 -18.10
N ARG A 111 -20.77 18.32 -19.14
CA ARG A 111 -19.52 17.56 -18.98
C ARG A 111 -18.43 18.46 -18.41
N ASN A 112 -18.38 18.58 -17.08
CA ASN A 112 -17.30 19.29 -16.40
C ASN A 112 -16.13 18.34 -16.16
N THR A 113 -15.11 18.43 -17.01
CA THR A 113 -13.77 17.90 -16.74
C THR A 113 -13.08 18.78 -15.70
N GLN A 114 -13.00 18.30 -14.47
CA GLN A 114 -12.20 18.95 -13.43
C GLN A 114 -10.85 18.25 -13.32
N PRO A 115 -9.72 18.97 -13.36
CA PRO A 115 -8.43 18.40 -13.03
C PRO A 115 -8.45 17.95 -11.57
N ARG A 116 -8.04 16.70 -11.32
CA ARG A 116 -7.82 16.18 -9.97
C ARG A 116 -6.33 15.98 -9.76
N GLU A 117 -5.88 16.41 -8.58
CA GLU A 117 -4.53 16.09 -8.12
C GLU A 117 -4.53 14.65 -7.60
N GLN A 118 -3.58 13.86 -8.09
CA GLN A 118 -3.31 12.51 -7.64
C GLN A 118 -1.93 12.49 -6.99
N ILE A 119 -1.87 11.95 -5.77
CA ILE A 119 -0.65 11.82 -4.99
C ILE A 119 -0.15 10.39 -5.11
N GLY A 120 1.12 10.23 -5.47
CA GLY A 120 1.84 8.97 -5.47
C GLY A 120 2.95 8.97 -4.41
N PHE A 121 3.32 7.76 -3.97
CA PHE A 121 4.36 7.54 -2.99
C PHE A 121 5.31 6.46 -3.46
N GLY A 122 6.59 6.62 -3.17
CA GLY A 122 7.66 5.70 -3.51
C GLY A 122 8.86 5.86 -2.57
N SER A 123 9.93 5.16 -2.89
CA SER A 123 11.21 5.27 -2.18
C SER A 123 12.32 5.58 -3.17
N GLY A 124 13.43 6.11 -2.66
CA GLY A 124 14.64 6.34 -3.44
C GLY A 124 15.89 6.08 -2.61
N VAL A 125 17.03 5.96 -3.28
CA VAL A 125 18.33 5.79 -2.65
C VAL A 125 19.26 6.91 -3.09
N ILE A 126 19.86 7.60 -2.12
CA ILE A 126 20.89 8.62 -2.36
C ILE A 126 22.17 7.91 -2.79
N ILE A 127 22.64 8.21 -4.00
CA ILE A 127 23.85 7.58 -4.58
C ILE A 127 25.08 8.48 -4.52
N SER A 128 24.90 9.78 -4.24
CA SER A 128 26.01 10.73 -4.18
C SER A 128 25.73 11.90 -3.23
N LYS A 129 26.81 12.49 -2.70
CA LYS A 129 26.77 13.56 -1.68
C LYS A 129 26.22 14.89 -2.18
N ASP A 130 26.18 15.07 -3.49
CA ASP A 130 25.62 16.22 -4.21
C ASP A 130 24.13 16.06 -4.52
N GLY A 131 23.45 15.09 -3.89
CA GLY A 131 21.99 15.02 -3.87
C GLY A 131 21.34 14.19 -5.00
N TYR A 132 22.11 13.39 -5.74
CA TYR A 132 21.54 12.47 -6.72
C TYR A 132 20.91 11.25 -6.05
N ILE A 133 19.68 10.94 -6.48
CA ILE A 133 18.84 9.88 -5.94
C ILE A 133 18.33 9.01 -7.10
N ILE A 134 18.43 7.69 -6.94
CA ILE A 134 17.80 6.72 -7.84
C ILE A 134 16.44 6.31 -7.27
N THR A 135 15.42 6.27 -8.11
CA THR A 135 14.09 5.71 -7.82
C THR A 135 13.56 4.97 -9.05
N ASN A 136 12.34 4.47 -9.00
CA ASN A 136 11.68 3.85 -10.14
C ASN A 136 11.12 4.91 -11.10
N ASN A 137 11.16 4.63 -12.41
CA ASN A 137 10.56 5.52 -13.41
C ASN A 137 9.06 5.69 -13.18
N HIS A 138 8.33 4.59 -12.94
CA HIS A 138 6.88 4.63 -12.73
C HIS A 138 6.47 5.46 -11.50
N VAL A 139 7.38 5.73 -10.56
CA VAL A 139 7.11 6.59 -9.40
C VAL A 139 7.06 8.06 -9.83
N VAL A 140 7.91 8.48 -10.76
CA VAL A 140 8.04 9.89 -11.18
C VAL A 140 7.40 10.18 -12.53
N GLU A 141 6.90 9.16 -13.23
CA GLU A 141 6.24 9.30 -14.52
C GLU A 141 4.97 10.16 -14.41
N GLY A 142 4.87 11.19 -15.24
CA GLY A 142 3.72 12.11 -15.24
C GLY A 142 3.62 12.99 -13.98
N ALA A 143 4.63 12.99 -13.10
CA ALA A 143 4.66 13.85 -11.93
C ALA A 143 4.86 15.31 -12.33
N THR A 144 3.95 16.18 -11.89
CA THR A 144 4.09 17.63 -11.96
C THR A 144 5.00 18.18 -10.86
N GLU A 145 5.06 17.52 -9.71
CA GLU A 145 5.93 17.87 -8.59
C GLU A 145 6.47 16.61 -7.93
N VAL A 146 7.76 16.62 -7.59
CA VAL A 146 8.44 15.55 -6.84
C VAL A 146 9.01 16.16 -5.56
N THR A 147 8.63 15.60 -4.43
CA THR A 147 9.13 15.97 -3.10
C THR A 147 9.81 14.78 -2.47
N VAL A 148 10.99 14.98 -1.93
CA VAL A 148 11.77 13.95 -1.25
C VAL A 148 11.81 14.26 0.24
N SER A 149 11.43 13.29 1.07
CA SER A 149 11.58 13.37 2.52
C SER A 149 12.77 12.52 2.97
N LEU A 150 13.73 13.16 3.66
CA LEU A 150 14.91 12.52 4.20
C LEU A 150 14.61 11.88 5.58
N ASN A 151 15.50 11.01 6.05
CA ASN A 151 15.35 10.33 7.34
C ASN A 151 15.32 11.30 8.55
N ASP A 152 15.84 12.51 8.39
CA ASP A 152 15.78 13.58 9.40
C ASP A 152 14.47 14.41 9.35
N ASN A 153 13.48 13.97 8.57
CA ASN A 153 12.19 14.62 8.31
C ASN A 153 12.27 15.93 7.52
N ARG A 154 13.42 16.27 6.91
CA ARG A 154 13.46 17.39 5.96
C ARG A 154 12.78 16.99 4.66
N GLU A 155 11.92 17.88 4.14
CA GLU A 155 11.31 17.74 2.82
C GLU A 155 11.97 18.70 1.84
N MET A 156 12.31 18.20 0.64
CA MET A 156 13.04 18.94 -0.38
C MET A 156 12.40 18.67 -1.75
N THR A 157 12.21 19.70 -2.56
CA THR A 157 11.73 19.52 -3.94
C THR A 157 12.86 18.92 -4.78
N ALA A 158 12.54 17.89 -5.55
CA ALA A 158 13.48 17.22 -6.44
C ALA A 158 13.17 17.52 -7.91
N LYS A 159 14.21 17.54 -8.72
CA LYS A 159 14.13 17.64 -10.17
C LYS A 159 14.44 16.30 -10.81
N VAL A 160 13.63 15.87 -11.77
CA VAL A 160 13.94 14.70 -12.60
C VAL A 160 15.06 15.08 -13.58
N ILE A 161 16.18 14.36 -13.51
CA ILE A 161 17.35 14.57 -14.37
C ILE A 161 17.26 13.69 -15.61
N GLY A 162 16.78 12.46 -15.45
CA GLY A 162 16.54 11.53 -16.55
C GLY A 162 15.82 10.29 -16.06
N ALA A 163 15.19 9.57 -16.99
CA ALA A 163 14.52 8.31 -16.71
C ALA A 163 14.65 7.34 -17.88
N ASP A 164 14.66 6.05 -17.56
CA ASP A 164 14.68 4.93 -18.50
C ASP A 164 13.44 4.05 -18.28
N PRO A 165 12.43 4.13 -19.16
CA PRO A 165 11.24 3.29 -19.08
C PRO A 165 11.51 1.80 -19.31
N GLN A 166 12.60 1.41 -19.96
CA GLN A 166 12.88 -0.01 -20.23
C GLN A 166 13.34 -0.76 -18.98
N THR A 167 14.14 -0.11 -18.14
CA THR A 167 14.64 -0.68 -16.88
C THR A 167 13.83 -0.20 -15.67
N ASP A 168 12.82 0.64 -15.87
CA ASP A 168 12.02 1.28 -14.82
C ASP A 168 12.88 2.05 -13.80
N ILE A 169 13.90 2.78 -14.26
CA ILE A 169 14.81 3.56 -13.39
C ILE A 169 14.68 5.05 -13.70
N ALA A 170 14.71 5.88 -12.66
CA ALA A 170 14.83 7.32 -12.79
C ALA A 170 15.90 7.89 -11.86
N LEU A 171 16.56 8.94 -12.35
CA LEU A 171 17.53 9.74 -11.62
C LEU A 171 16.90 11.10 -11.31
N ILE A 172 16.78 11.41 -10.02
CA ILE A 172 16.30 12.70 -9.52
C ILE A 172 17.40 13.38 -8.70
N LYS A 173 17.30 14.70 -8.56
CA LYS A 173 18.26 15.50 -7.78
C LYS A 173 17.55 16.46 -6.83
N ILE A 174 18.05 16.52 -5.60
CA ILE A 174 17.70 17.54 -4.59
C ILE A 174 18.84 18.56 -4.43
N GLU A 175 18.51 19.77 -4.00
CA GLU A 175 19.45 20.89 -3.76
C GLU A 175 19.78 21.06 -2.27
#